data_AF-A0A8S3CC44-F1
#
_entry.id   AF-A0A8S3CC44-F1
#
_cell.length_a   1.000
_cell.length_b   1.000
_cell.length_c   1.000
_cell.angle_alpha   90.00
_cell.angle_beta   90.00
_cell.angle_gamma   90.00
#
_symmetry.space_group_name_H-M   'P 1'
#
loop_
_entity.id
_entity.type
_entity.pdbx_description
1 polymer ?
#
loop_
_entity_poly.entity_id
_entity_poly.type
_entity_poly.pdbx_seq_one_letter_code
_entity_poly.pdbx_strand_id
1 'polypeptide(L)' 'TRPHAEKFRVQLNVAGFNPESIKTKVEGRKVIVEAKQEDRLPDGDFHTRELRKSYELPEHA' A
#
# COMPACT_ATOMS: atom_id res chain seq x y z
N THR A 1 33.53 -6.84 8.24
CA THR A 1 32.05 -6.90 8.09
C THR A 1 31.68 -6.11 6.85
N ARG A 2 30.94 -6.69 5.88
CA ARG A 2 30.55 -5.97 4.66
C ARG A 2 29.59 -4.84 5.05
N PRO A 3 29.76 -3.59 4.57
CA PRO A 3 28.77 -2.55 4.78
C PRO A 3 27.46 -3.03 4.12
N HIS A 4 26.39 -3.05 4.89
CA HIS A 4 25.08 -3.38 4.37
C HIS A 4 24.65 -2.21 3.47
N ALA A 5 24.38 -2.47 2.19
CA ALA A 5 23.80 -1.45 1.30
C ALA A 5 22.54 -0.86 1.94
N GLU A 6 22.37 0.46 1.86
CA GLU A 6 21.24 1.16 2.44
C GLU A 6 19.94 0.65 1.78
N LYS A 7 18.98 0.23 2.60
CA LYS A 7 17.70 -0.28 2.10
C LYS A 7 16.68 0.85 2.09
N PHE A 8 16.08 1.11 0.93
CA PHE A 8 14.89 1.93 0.84
C PHE A 8 13.71 1.25 1.55
N ARG A 9 13.06 1.95 2.48
CA ARG A 9 11.91 1.45 3.24
C ARG A 9 10.88 2.56 3.39
N VAL A 10 9.61 2.21 3.16
CA VAL A 10 8.45 3.07 3.43
C VAL A 10 7.53 2.40 4.44
N GLN A 11 6.91 3.21 5.29
CA GLN A 11 5.86 2.77 6.21
C GLN A 11 4.58 3.55 5.91
N LEU A 12 3.46 2.84 5.82
CA LEU A 12 2.15 3.42 5.52
C LEU A 12 1.15 2.87 6.52
N ASN A 13 0.38 3.77 7.14
CA ASN A 13 -0.77 3.37 7.95
C ASN A 13 -1.90 2.92 7.01
N VAL A 14 -2.32 1.68 7.18
CA VAL A 14 -3.40 1.02 6.40
C VAL A 14 -4.57 0.59 7.29
N ALA A 15 -4.72 1.21 8.46
CA ALA A 15 -5.82 0.93 9.38
C ALA A 15 -7.18 1.10 8.67
N GLY A 16 -8.09 0.16 8.92
CA GLY A 16 -9.41 0.12 8.28
C GLY A 16 -9.49 -0.71 7.01
N PHE A 17 -8.39 -1.34 6.57
CA PHE A 17 -8.39 -2.30 5.47
C PHE A 17 -8.00 -3.70 5.95
N ASN A 18 -8.67 -4.71 5.44
CA ASN A 18 -8.30 -6.11 5.64
C ASN A 18 -6.96 -6.39 4.93
N PRO A 19 -6.03 -7.15 5.54
CA PRO A 19 -4.73 -7.44 4.93
C PRO A 19 -4.82 -8.01 3.50
N GLU A 20 -5.82 -8.85 3.23
CA GLU A 20 -6.05 -9.48 1.93
C GLU A 20 -6.49 -8.49 0.83
N SER A 21 -7.06 -7.35 1.22
CA SER A 21 -7.47 -6.28 0.29
C SER A 21 -6.30 -5.41 -0.16
N ILE A 22 -5.17 -5.47 0.56
CA ILE A 22 -3.98 -4.66 0.32
C ILE A 22 -3.12 -5.34 -0.74
N LYS A 23 -2.83 -4.62 -1.81
CA LYS A 23 -2.00 -5.08 -2.93
C LYS A 23 -0.81 -4.14 -3.09
N THR A 24 0.36 -4.73 -3.29
CA THR A 24 1.57 -4.00 -3.62
C THR A 24 2.05 -4.42 -5.00
N LYS A 25 2.41 -3.44 -5.84
CA LYS A 25 3.01 -3.68 -7.15
C LYS A 25 4.13 -2.70 -7.40
N VAL A 26 5.05 -3.09 -8.27
CA VAL A 26 6.08 -2.20 -8.80
C VAL A 26 5.76 -1.95 -10.27
N GLU A 27 5.59 -0.68 -10.62
CA GLU A 27 5.37 -0.25 -12.00
C GLU A 27 6.38 0.86 -12.33
N GLY A 28 7.23 0.61 -13.32
CA GLY A 28 8.38 1.49 -13.62
C GLY A 28 9.31 1.62 -12.42
N ARG A 29 9.63 2.87 -12.02
CA ARG A 29 10.41 3.17 -10.80
C ARG A 29 9.51 3.55 -9.62
N LYS A 30 8.32 2.96 -9.49
CA LYS A 30 7.40 3.26 -8.40
C LYS A 30 6.94 2.01 -7.70
N VAL A 31 6.95 2.05 -6.37
CA VAL A 31 6.20 1.11 -5.53
C VAL A 31 4.81 1.69 -5.35
N ILE A 32 3.79 0.90 -5.65
CA ILE A 32 2.38 1.29 -5.56
C ILE A 32 1.71 0.37 -4.54
N VAL A 33 1.01 0.96 -3.58
CA VAL A 33 0.17 0.29 -2.59
C VAL A 33 -1.28 0.68 -2.87
N GLU A 34 -2.12 -0.32 -3.09
CA GLU A 34 -3.54 -0.20 -3.42
C GLU A 34 -4.38 -1.01 -2.42
N ALA A 35 -5.51 -0.48 -1.97
CA ALA A 35 -6.49 -1.23 -1.21
C ALA A 35 -7.91 -0.74 -1.53
N LYS A 36 -8.87 -1.66 -1.57
CA LYS A 36 -10.28 -1.36 -1.73
C LYS A 36 -11.09 -2.30 -0.85
N GLN A 37 -11.96 -1.74 -0.03
CA GLN A 37 -12.84 -2.48 0.85
C GLN A 37 -14.25 -1.91 0.80
N GLU A 38 -15.24 -2.80 0.73
CA GLU A 38 -16.66 -2.46 0.80
C GLU A 38 -17.27 -3.25 1.96
N ASP A 39 -17.84 -2.53 2.91
CA ASP A 39 -18.52 -3.10 4.07
C ASP A 39 -20.02 -2.87 3.93
N ARG A 40 -20.80 -3.95 3.94
CA ARG A 40 -22.26 -3.87 3.89
C ARG A 40 -22.81 -3.56 5.27
N LEU A 41 -23.71 -2.59 5.34
CA LEU A 41 -24.41 -2.21 6.54
C LEU A 41 -25.72 -2.99 6.71
N PRO A 42 -26.25 -3.10 7.94
CA PRO A 42 -27.48 -3.83 8.21
C PRO A 42 -28.74 -3.25 7.55
N ASP A 43 -28.74 -1.96 7.21
CA ASP A 43 -29.85 -1.25 6.55
C ASP A 43 -29.86 -1.42 5.02
N GLY A 44 -28.85 -2.10 4.46
CA GLY A 44 -28.69 -2.32 3.03
C GLY A 44 -27.75 -1.32 2.35
N ASP A 45 -27.26 -0.31 3.07
CA ASP A 45 -26.24 0.60 2.56
C ASP A 45 -24.85 -0.06 2.56
N PHE A 46 -23.88 0.59 1.92
CA PHE A 46 -22.50 0.14 1.87
C PHE A 46 -21.53 1.29 2.16
N HIS A 47 -20.47 0.97 2.89
CA HIS A 47 -19.32 1.85 3.09
C HIS A 47 -18.16 1.36 2.24
N THR A 48 -17.75 2.14 1.25
CA THR A 48 -16.59 1.84 0.42
C THR A 48 -15.41 2.72 0.83
N ARG A 49 -14.25 2.09 1.02
CA ARG A 49 -12.97 2.75 1.29
C ARG A 49 -11.96 2.34 0.24
N GLU A 50 -11.21 3.31 -0.27
CA GLU A 50 -10.17 3.10 -1.27
C GLU A 50 -8.89 3.85 -0.89
N LEU A 51 -7.76 3.19 -1.06
CA LEU A 51 -6.42 3.73 -0.84
C LEU A 51 -5.58 3.46 -2.08
N ARG A 52 -4.90 4.50 -2.59
CA ARG A 52 -3.83 4.35 -3.56
C ARG A 52 -2.67 5.29 -3.20
N LYS A 53 -1.49 4.73 -2.95
CA LYS A 53 -0.26 5.49 -2.68
C LYS A 53 0.88 4.97 -3.53
N SER A 54 1.66 5.90 -4.10
CA SER A 54 2.84 5.59 -4.88
C SER A 54 4.07 6.27 -4.27
N TYR A 55 5.19 5.56 -4.32
CA TYR A 55 6.50 6.00 -3.84
C TYR A 55 7.51 5.81 -4.97
N GLU A 56 8.23 6.87 -5.32
CA GLU A 56 9.32 6.76 -6.30
C GLU A 56 10.51 6.04 -5.66
N LEU A 57 11.08 5.10 -6.40
CA LEU A 57 12.30 4.41 -6.00
C LEU A 57 13.50 5.35 -6.19
N PRO A 58 14.45 5.41 -5.25
CA PRO A 58 15.68 6.16 -5.41
C PRO A 58 16.43 5.75 -6.69
N GLU A 59 17.15 6.70 -7.30
CA GLU A 59 17.98 6.42 -8.48
C GLU A 59 19.24 5.60 -8.15
N HIS A 60 19.66 5.66 -6.90
CA HIS A 60 20.88 5.03 -6.41
C HIS A 60 20.57 4.37 -5.06
N ALA A 61 20.86 3.08 -4.94
CA ALA A 61 20.71 2.25 -3.73
C ALA A 61 21.98 1.44 -3.49
#